data_AF-A0A1H6XR38-F1
#
_entry.id   AF-A0A1H6XR38-F1
#
_cell.length_a   1.000
_cell.length_b   1.000
_cell.length_c   1.000
_cell.angle_alpha   90.00
_cell.angle_beta   90.00
_cell.angle_gamma   90.00
#
_symmetry.space_group_name_H-M   'P 1'
#
loop_
_entity.id
_entity.type
_entity.pdbx_description
1 polymer ?
#
loop_
_entity_poly.entity_id
_entity_poly.type
_entity_poly.pdbx_seq_one_letter_code
_entity_poly.pdbx_strand_id
1 'polypeptide(L)'
;MRINFSPVRSDMALTATKSGDILTVNGAAFDFSQLPDGATLPAEAIGSPLFCGPVERVGGELHVTLLLPHGPNPSQAQAFPQPVIVTADGQIPLPAGVAEEEQSA
;
A
#
# COMPACT_ATOMS: atom_id res chain seq x y z
N MET A 1 1.18 -1.28 10.95
CA MET A 1 1.81 -1.32 9.61
C MET A 1 1.40 -0.06 8.90
N ARG A 2 2.36 0.75 8.48
CA ARG A 2 2.16 2.00 7.75
C ARG A 2 2.39 1.79 6.27
N ILE A 3 1.41 2.14 5.45
CA ILE A 3 1.49 2.05 3.99
C ILE A 3 1.46 3.45 3.41
N ASN A 4 2.58 3.83 2.79
CA ASN A 4 2.66 5.00 1.94
C ASN A 4 2.33 4.59 0.50
N PHE A 5 1.89 5.56 -0.29
CA PHE A 5 1.50 5.33 -1.68
C PHE A 5 2.25 6.28 -2.60
N SER A 6 2.75 5.76 -3.71
CA SER A 6 3.40 6.54 -4.78
C SER A 6 2.46 6.59 -5.99
N PRO A 7 1.84 7.73 -6.28
CA PRO A 7 0.85 7.84 -7.35
C PRO A 7 1.48 7.67 -8.73
N VAL A 8 0.81 6.90 -9.61
CA VAL A 8 1.25 6.69 -10.99
C VAL A 8 0.07 6.58 -11.94
N ARG A 9 0.17 7.24 -13.12
CA ARG A 9 -0.79 7.01 -14.21
C ARG A 9 -0.55 5.63 -14.81
N SER A 10 -1.46 4.70 -14.54
CA SER A 10 -1.39 3.32 -15.00
C SER A 10 -2.77 2.67 -14.95
N ASP A 11 -3.06 1.77 -15.89
CA ASP A 11 -4.29 0.97 -15.91
C ASP A 11 -4.17 -0.31 -15.06
N MET A 12 -3.05 -0.50 -14.35
CA MET A 12 -2.89 -1.60 -13.41
C MET A 12 -3.90 -1.50 -12.26
N ALA A 13 -4.47 -2.64 -11.86
CA ALA A 13 -5.23 -2.70 -10.62
C ALA A 13 -4.29 -2.78 -9.40
N LEU A 14 -4.77 -2.27 -8.27
CA LEU A 14 -4.13 -2.47 -6.97
C LEU A 14 -5.19 -2.99 -5.99
N THR A 15 -4.81 -4.03 -5.26
CA THR A 15 -5.54 -4.56 -4.10
C THR A 15 -4.51 -4.93 -3.06
N ALA A 16 -4.80 -4.65 -1.79
CA ALA A 16 -3.90 -4.96 -0.68
C ALA A 16 -4.69 -5.51 0.51
N THR A 17 -4.19 -6.59 1.11
CA THR A 17 -4.71 -7.14 2.36
C THR A 17 -3.58 -7.43 3.33
N LYS A 18 -3.83 -7.23 4.62
CA LYS A 18 -2.88 -7.51 5.71
C LYS A 18 -3.33 -8.75 6.47
N SER A 19 -2.38 -9.60 6.83
CA SER A 19 -2.55 -10.70 7.80
C SER A 19 -1.29 -10.78 8.67
N GLY A 20 -1.32 -10.23 9.88
CA GLY A 20 -0.12 -10.05 10.69
C GLY A 20 0.92 -9.19 9.97
N ASP A 21 2.11 -9.74 9.77
CA ASP A 21 3.23 -9.12 9.03
C ASP A 21 3.27 -9.51 7.55
N ILE A 22 2.26 -10.26 7.08
CA ILE A 22 2.12 -10.64 5.68
C ILE A 22 1.26 -9.60 4.97
N LEU A 23 1.80 -9.01 3.91
CA LEU A 23 1.07 -8.12 3.01
C LEU A 23 0.80 -8.87 1.71
N THR A 24 -0.47 -9.04 1.36
CA THR A 24 -0.85 -9.61 0.06
C THR A 24 -1.22 -8.47 -0.88
N VAL A 25 -0.49 -8.34 -2.00
CA VAL A 25 -0.75 -7.33 -3.02
C VAL A 25 -1.11 -8.02 -4.34
N ASN A 26 -2.27 -7.72 -4.91
CA ASN A 26 -2.77 -8.34 -6.14
C ASN A 26 -2.74 -9.88 -6.11
N GLY A 27 -3.03 -10.47 -4.95
CA GLY A 27 -3.04 -11.92 -4.74
C GLY A 27 -1.66 -12.55 -4.47
N ALA A 28 -0.56 -11.80 -4.56
CA ALA A 28 0.78 -12.26 -4.19
C ALA A 28 1.09 -11.91 -2.74
N ALA A 29 1.42 -12.91 -1.91
CA ALA A 29 1.74 -12.73 -0.50
C ALA A 29 3.23 -12.44 -0.30
N PHE A 30 3.53 -11.38 0.47
CA PHE A 30 4.86 -10.97 0.87
C PHE A 30 4.97 -11.07 2.39
N ASP A 31 5.78 -11.99 2.88
CA ASP A 31 5.97 -12.25 4.31
C ASP A 31 7.17 -11.45 4.85
N PHE A 32 6.88 -10.47 5.70
CA PHE A 32 7.90 -9.64 6.36
C PHE A 32 8.10 -10.01 7.82
N SER A 33 7.58 -11.15 8.29
CA SER A 33 7.71 -11.61 9.69
C SER A 33 9.18 -11.75 10.12
N GLN A 34 10.06 -12.10 9.18
CA GLN A 34 11.49 -12.28 9.42
C GLN A 34 12.29 -10.97 9.38
N LEU A 35 11.68 -9.82 9.07
CA LEU A 35 12.36 -8.53 9.08
C LEU A 35 12.47 -8.03 10.54
N PRO A 36 13.66 -7.98 11.15
CA PRO A 36 13.79 -7.54 12.53
C PRO A 36 13.61 -6.02 12.64
N ASP A 37 13.33 -5.53 13.85
CA ASP A 37 13.24 -4.09 14.10
C ASP A 37 14.57 -3.38 13.80
N GLY A 38 14.50 -2.21 13.17
CA GLY A 38 15.64 -1.44 12.70
C GLY A 38 16.25 -1.94 11.39
N ALA A 39 15.71 -2.99 10.77
CA ALA A 39 16.19 -3.48 9.48
C ALA A 39 15.38 -2.96 8.29
N THR A 40 16.06 -2.97 7.15
CA THR A 40 15.56 -2.51 5.86
C THR A 40 15.71 -3.62 4.83
N LEU A 41 14.62 -3.95 4.14
CA LEU A 41 14.58 -4.82 2.98
C LEU A 41 14.53 -3.97 1.71
N PRO A 42 15.58 -3.99 0.86
CA PRO A 42 15.59 -3.22 -0.39
C PRO A 42 14.47 -3.64 -1.35
N ALA A 43 13.96 -2.71 -2.15
CA ALA A 43 12.86 -2.97 -3.09
C ALA A 43 13.18 -4.09 -4.09
N GLU A 44 14.44 -4.17 -4.51
CA GLU A 44 14.94 -5.17 -5.47
C GLU A 44 14.85 -6.60 -4.92
N ALA A 45 14.92 -6.76 -3.60
CA ALA A 45 14.81 -8.05 -2.93
C ALA A 45 13.36 -8.53 -2.78
N ILE A 46 12.38 -7.64 -2.93
CA ILE A 46 10.94 -7.96 -2.79
C ILE A 46 10.43 -8.70 -4.04
N GLY A 47 11.02 -8.43 -5.21
CA GLY A 47 10.65 -9.11 -6.46
C GLY A 47 9.30 -8.72 -7.03
N SER A 48 8.80 -7.51 -6.72
CA SER A 48 7.52 -7.01 -7.22
C SER A 48 7.62 -5.53 -7.66
N PRO A 49 7.13 -5.17 -8.85
CA PRO A 49 7.17 -3.79 -9.33
C PRO A 49 6.20 -2.86 -8.59
N LEU A 50 5.30 -3.42 -7.78
CA LEU A 50 4.33 -2.64 -7.00
C LEU A 50 4.95 -1.98 -5.77
N PHE A 51 6.15 -2.40 -5.36
CA PHE A 51 6.87 -1.79 -4.24
C PHE A 51 7.83 -0.73 -4.80
N CYS A 52 7.58 0.53 -4.45
CA CYS A 52 8.35 1.68 -4.94
C CYS A 52 9.38 2.23 -3.95
N GLY A 53 9.80 1.38 -3.02
CA GLY A 53 10.79 1.71 -2.03
C GLY A 53 11.10 0.52 -1.14
N PRO A 54 12.10 0.66 -0.26
CA PRO A 54 12.38 -0.38 0.72
C PRO A 54 11.17 -0.63 1.64
N VAL A 55 11.14 -1.83 2.20
CA VAL A 55 10.29 -2.14 3.36
C VAL A 55 11.16 -2.09 4.60
N GLU A 56 10.76 -1.29 5.57
CA GLU A 56 11.54 -1.06 6.79
C GLU A 56 10.71 -1.42 8.00
N ARG A 57 11.36 -1.87 9.08
CA ARG A 57 10.71 -2.00 10.38
C ARG A 57 11.30 -0.97 11.34
N VAL A 58 10.47 -0.05 11.81
CA VAL A 58 10.88 1.05 12.68
C VAL A 58 10.01 1.06 13.93
N GLY A 59 10.62 0.82 15.09
CA GLY A 59 9.90 0.78 16.37
C GLY A 59 8.84 -0.33 16.40
N GLY A 60 9.11 -1.46 15.74
CA GLY A 60 8.20 -2.59 15.61
C GLY A 60 7.09 -2.41 14.55
N GLU A 61 7.02 -1.26 13.87
CA GLU A 61 6.06 -1.04 12.79
C GLU A 61 6.71 -1.22 11.41
N LEU A 62 6.09 -2.05 10.55
CA LEU A 62 6.46 -2.13 9.14
C LEU A 62 6.02 -0.88 8.37
N HIS A 63 6.95 -0.24 7.68
CA HIS A 63 6.75 0.86 6.75
C HIS A 63 6.92 0.33 5.33
N VAL A 64 5.89 0.47 4.52
CA VAL A 64 5.84 -0.02 3.14
C VAL A 64 5.46 1.13 2.21
N THR A 65 6.01 1.17 0.99
CA THR A 65 5.58 2.12 -0.05
C THR A 65 5.13 1.35 -1.28
N LEU A 66 3.84 1.46 -1.61
CA LEU A 66 3.24 0.82 -2.79
C LEU A 66 2.98 1.83 -3.89
N LEU A 67 3.05 1.39 -5.15
CA LEU A 67 2.46 2.14 -6.26
C LEU A 67 0.94 2.27 -6.04
N LEU A 68 0.41 3.44 -6.37
CA LEU A 68 -1.03 3.71 -6.44
C LEU A 68 -1.40 4.07 -7.87
N PRO A 69 -1.82 3.07 -8.68
CA PRO A 69 -2.32 3.31 -10.02
C PRO A 69 -3.57 4.20 -9.99
N HIS A 70 -3.62 5.16 -10.91
CA HIS A 70 -4.80 5.98 -11.14
C HIS A 70 -5.00 6.27 -12.64
N GLY A 71 -6.25 6.58 -12.99
CA GLY A 71 -6.62 7.01 -14.34
C GLY A 71 -6.12 8.42 -14.70
N PRO A 72 -6.49 8.96 -15.88
CA PRO A 72 -6.02 10.26 -16.35
C PRO A 72 -6.49 11.45 -15.49
N ASN A 73 -7.53 11.29 -14.68
CA ASN A 73 -8.07 12.34 -13.81
C ASN A 73 -8.16 11.82 -12.36
N PRO A 74 -7.03 11.74 -11.62
CA PRO A 74 -7.02 11.26 -10.24
C PRO A 74 -7.74 12.25 -9.31
N SER A 75 -8.33 11.73 -8.24
CA SER A 75 -8.77 12.56 -7.12
C SER A 75 -7.57 13.16 -6.37
N GLN A 76 -7.81 14.14 -5.50
CA GLN A 76 -6.75 14.69 -4.65
C GLN A 76 -6.13 13.62 -3.73
N ALA A 77 -6.93 12.71 -3.21
CA ALA A 77 -6.46 11.59 -2.39
C ALA A 77 -5.63 10.58 -3.19
N GLN A 78 -5.88 10.45 -4.49
CA GLN A 78 -5.06 9.61 -5.37
C GLN A 78 -3.77 10.32 -5.80
N ALA A 79 -3.81 11.62 -6.12
CA ALA A 79 -2.65 12.38 -6.57
C ALA A 79 -1.69 12.75 -5.43
N PHE A 80 -2.19 12.87 -4.21
CA PHE A 80 -1.41 13.23 -3.00
C PHE A 80 -1.81 12.34 -1.83
N PRO A 81 -1.55 11.02 -1.91
CA PRO A 81 -2.07 10.07 -0.95
C PRO A 81 -1.46 10.28 0.42
N GLN A 82 -2.33 10.33 1.43
CA GLN A 82 -1.91 10.25 2.82
C GLN A 82 -1.57 8.79 3.17
N PRO A 83 -0.59 8.56 4.05
CA PRO A 83 -0.27 7.21 4.51
C PRO A 83 -1.42 6.57 5.28
N VAL A 84 -1.65 5.28 5.03
CA VAL A 84 -2.66 4.49 5.73
C VAL A 84 -2.00 3.72 6.86
N ILE A 85 -2.52 3.91 8.08
CA ILE A 85 -2.08 3.13 9.26
C ILE A 85 -3.02 1.94 9.43
N VAL A 86 -2.49 0.75 9.20
CA VAL A 86 -3.23 -0.51 9.25
C VAL A 86 -2.99 -1.16 10.62
N THR A 87 -4.03 -1.16 11.45
CA THR A 87 -4.00 -1.67 12.83
C THR A 87 -4.63 -3.06 12.97
N ALA A 88 -5.53 -3.45 12.07
CA ALA A 88 -6.20 -4.75 12.05
C ALA A 88 -5.86 -5.53 10.78
N ASP A 89 -6.08 -6.84 10.80
CA ASP A 89 -6.00 -7.68 9.61
C ASP A 89 -7.22 -7.47 8.72
N GLY A 90 -7.06 -7.73 7.43
CA GLY A 90 -8.12 -7.59 6.43
C GLY A 90 -7.73 -6.68 5.27
N GLN A 91 -8.76 -6.21 4.56
CA GLN A 91 -8.58 -5.37 3.37
C GLN A 91 -8.06 -3.98 3.76
N ILE A 92 -7.01 -3.56 3.06
CA ILE A 92 -6.45 -2.22 3.22
C ILE A 92 -7.22 -1.30 2.27
N PRO A 93 -7.88 -0.25 2.78
CA PRO A 93 -8.54 0.74 1.93
C PRO A 93 -7.47 1.49 1.15
N LEU A 94 -7.64 1.56 -0.17
CA LEU A 94 -6.78 2.36 -1.02
C LEU A 94 -7.24 3.82 -1.00
N PRO A 95 -6.31 4.79 -1.13
CA PRO A 95 -6.69 6.17 -1.35
C PRO A 95 -7.51 6.28 -2.63
N ALA A 96 -8.80 6.48 -2.48
CA ALA A 96 -9.73 6.75 -3.58
C ALA A 96 -10.24 8.18 -3.44
N GLY A 97 -10.67 8.78 -4.54
CA GLY A 97 -11.56 9.92 -4.44
C GLY A 97 -12.80 9.51 -3.67
N VAL A 98 -13.38 10.42 -2.91
CA VAL A 98 -14.80 10.29 -2.61
C VAL A 98 -15.48 10.09 -3.97
N ALA A 99 -15.98 8.89 -4.23
CA ALA A 99 -17.12 8.82 -5.10
C ALA A 99 -18.16 9.61 -4.31
N GLU A 100 -18.58 10.77 -4.83
CA GLU A 100 -19.85 11.32 -4.39
C GLU A 100 -20.82 10.15 -4.53
N GLU A 101 -21.20 9.56 -3.40
CA GLU A 101 -22.42 8.77 -3.32
C GLU A 101 -23.50 9.74 -3.76
N GLU A 102 -23.85 9.68 -5.04
CA GLU A 102 -25.10 10.22 -5.55
C GLU A 102 -26.19 9.33 -4.93
N GLN A 103 -26.41 9.54 -3.62
CA GLN A 103 -27.60 9.11 -2.90
C GLN A 103 -28.75 9.83 -3.56
N SER A 104 -29.25 9.20 -4.61
CA SER A 104 -30.56 9.44 -5.16
C SER A 104 -31.57 9.16 -4.04
N ALA A 105 -32.11 10.22 -3.44
CA ALA A 105 -33.30 10.19 -2.60
C ALA A 105 -34.15 11.42 -2.90
#